data_AF-A0A7H1RLW7-F1
#
_entry.id   AF-A0A7H1RLW7-F1
#
_cell.length_a   1.000
_cell.length_b   1.000
_cell.length_c   1.000
_cell.angle_alpha   90.00
_cell.angle_beta   90.00
_cell.angle_gamma   90.00
#
_symmetry.space_group_name_H-M   'P 1'
#
loop_
_entity.id
_entity.type
_entity.pdbx_description
1 polymer ?
#
loop_
_entity_poly.entity_id
_entity_poly.type
_entity_poly.pdbx_seq_one_letter_code
_entity_poly.pdbx_strand_id
1 'polypeptide(L)'
;MTRSSPHSPPPAAVAAFLRGLDRRARLLALVQCGDTAAATRALDATARVFATEAGQRPIAQWPQQYWRLLLTAPTMRQADTPAAGPLPGITRLPPPVRAAVLLHLVAALEDADAAAALGIDTDAYQLRIRDALPRDVLGQPDLDVWRAWRAAAQRALEALPEAAPADAPRTPGPQADATADAARHRRRMRWLWLGVALCAVALVASFFLHPRGRELLDQWRNHVQVAPLPPAAAPKARFDPVDPALHPDRELLAEPGTVQLARQLPLLAWLAAEAPDTLPAPPLAPAFADTASAVPAAPSPAASLSERMRAWDRLSPQQRAQQRGALAEWQALPADEQALLRRLAARFAALPPAEQQALRERYASLSFDAHRGWHLGPRLGRDWPRIGALFAYVEPGEREPLLRLLRAASAEELDTLARLAQITPPEARAALRRELLAQLPAQRSAWLRARLQQ
;
A
#
# COMPACT_ATOMS: atom_id res chain seq x y z
N MET A 1 31.51 -33.43 22.95
CA MET A 1 31.92 -32.49 21.90
C MET A 1 31.73 -33.16 20.54
N THR A 2 30.54 -33.08 19.98
CA THR A 2 30.23 -33.62 18.64
C THR A 2 30.37 -32.49 17.62
N ARG A 3 31.33 -32.63 16.70
CA ARG A 3 31.50 -31.74 15.55
C ARG A 3 30.41 -32.07 14.53
N SER A 4 29.45 -31.18 14.35
CA SER A 4 28.45 -31.25 13.30
C SER A 4 29.10 -30.81 11.97
N SER A 5 29.26 -31.73 11.03
CA SER A 5 29.62 -31.42 9.64
C SER A 5 28.45 -30.71 8.94
N PRO A 6 28.64 -29.55 8.30
CA PRO A 6 27.62 -29.01 7.41
C PRO A 6 27.69 -29.72 6.05
N HIS A 7 26.57 -30.34 5.69
CA HIS A 7 26.33 -31.02 4.42
C HIS A 7 26.32 -29.99 3.27
N SER A 8 27.12 -30.22 2.22
CA SER A 8 27.17 -29.34 1.04
C SER A 8 25.79 -29.23 0.37
N PRO A 9 25.26 -28.02 0.09
CA PRO A 9 24.16 -27.87 -0.83
C PRO A 9 24.64 -28.25 -2.25
N PRO A 10 23.78 -28.92 -3.04
CA PRO A 10 24.17 -29.42 -4.35
C PRO A 10 24.39 -28.27 -5.36
N PRO A 11 25.21 -28.50 -6.41
CA PRO A 11 25.42 -27.56 -7.51
C PRO A 11 24.12 -27.00 -8.11
N ALA A 12 23.03 -27.79 -8.06
CA ALA A 12 21.71 -27.39 -8.56
C ALA A 12 21.07 -26.24 -7.78
N ALA A 13 21.25 -26.17 -6.45
CA ALA A 13 20.68 -25.09 -5.62
C ALA A 13 21.41 -23.77 -5.89
N VAL A 14 22.75 -23.82 -5.99
CA VAL A 14 23.58 -22.68 -6.38
C VAL A 14 23.24 -22.22 -7.80
N ALA A 15 23.09 -23.14 -8.76
CA ALA A 15 22.69 -22.81 -10.12
C ALA A 15 21.27 -22.23 -10.22
N ALA A 16 20.31 -22.70 -9.41
CA ALA A 16 18.97 -22.11 -9.32
C ALA A 16 19.02 -20.69 -8.75
N PHE A 17 19.81 -20.49 -7.68
CA PHE A 17 20.01 -19.19 -7.07
C PHE A 17 20.66 -18.18 -8.04
N LEU A 18 21.75 -18.56 -8.71
CA LEU A 18 22.43 -17.72 -9.70
C LEU A 18 21.49 -17.37 -10.86
N ARG A 19 20.69 -18.32 -11.36
CA ARG A 19 19.65 -18.05 -12.38
C ARG A 19 18.61 -17.03 -11.91
N GLY A 20 18.19 -17.09 -10.65
CA GLY A 20 17.23 -16.14 -10.07
C GLY A 20 17.80 -14.72 -9.86
N LEU A 21 19.12 -14.55 -9.85
CA LEU A 21 19.79 -13.25 -9.71
C LEU A 21 20.35 -12.71 -11.02
N ASP A 22 20.52 -13.57 -12.03
CA ASP A 22 21.24 -13.30 -13.27
C ASP A 22 20.84 -11.97 -13.94
N ARG A 23 19.53 -11.74 -14.17
CA ARG A 23 19.05 -10.48 -14.80
C ARG A 23 19.42 -9.24 -13.99
N ARG A 24 19.24 -9.30 -12.66
CA ARG A 24 19.56 -8.19 -11.74
C ARG A 24 21.06 -7.94 -11.67
N ALA A 25 21.85 -9.02 -11.60
CA ALA A 25 23.30 -8.94 -11.53
C ALA A 25 23.89 -8.35 -12.82
N ARG A 26 23.37 -8.74 -13.99
CA ARG A 26 23.74 -8.17 -15.30
C ARG A 26 23.42 -6.68 -15.39
N LEU A 27 22.20 -6.26 -15.03
CA LEU A 27 21.84 -4.85 -15.07
C LEU A 27 22.73 -4.02 -14.12
N LEU A 28 22.92 -4.50 -12.89
CA LEU A 28 23.75 -3.81 -11.90
C LEU A 28 25.20 -3.69 -12.39
N ALA A 29 25.81 -4.79 -12.85
CA ALA A 29 27.18 -4.78 -13.34
C ALA A 29 27.35 -3.88 -14.57
N LEU A 30 26.40 -3.89 -15.51
CA LEU A 30 26.42 -3.03 -16.68
C LEU A 30 26.36 -1.54 -16.30
N VAL A 31 25.45 -1.17 -15.40
CA VAL A 31 25.29 0.23 -14.98
C VAL A 31 26.44 0.69 -14.08
N GLN A 32 27.02 -0.21 -13.28
CA GLN A 32 28.14 0.12 -12.40
C GLN A 32 29.46 0.28 -13.17
N CYS A 33 29.75 -0.61 -14.13
CA CYS A 33 30.99 -0.60 -14.91
C CYS A 33 30.93 0.28 -16.17
N GLY A 34 29.75 0.45 -16.78
CA GLY A 34 29.59 1.15 -18.06
C GLY A 34 30.04 0.36 -19.30
N ASP A 35 30.69 -0.80 -19.12
CA ASP A 35 31.15 -1.70 -20.18
C ASP A 35 30.56 -3.11 -19.99
N THR A 36 29.90 -3.61 -21.03
CA THR A 36 29.32 -4.96 -21.09
C THR A 36 30.39 -6.05 -20.90
N ALA A 37 31.58 -5.90 -21.50
CA ALA A 37 32.62 -6.93 -21.41
C ALA A 37 33.22 -7.00 -20.00
N ALA A 38 33.47 -5.85 -19.36
CA ALA A 38 33.88 -5.78 -17.96
C ALA A 38 32.81 -6.33 -17.01
N ALA A 39 31.53 -6.03 -17.27
CA ALA A 39 30.40 -6.56 -16.49
C ALA A 39 30.33 -8.09 -16.56
N THR A 40 30.41 -8.68 -17.76
CA THR A 40 30.42 -10.15 -17.93
C THR A 40 31.59 -10.81 -17.19
N ARG A 41 32.81 -10.27 -17.32
CA ARG A 41 33.98 -10.80 -16.60
C ARG A 41 33.80 -10.75 -15.08
N ALA A 42 33.21 -9.68 -14.54
CA ALA A 42 32.94 -9.54 -13.11
C ALA A 42 31.93 -10.59 -12.62
N LEU A 43 30.86 -10.82 -13.40
CA LEU A 43 29.82 -11.79 -13.08
C LEU A 43 30.35 -13.22 -13.09
N ASP A 44 31.12 -13.59 -14.12
CA ASP A 44 31.70 -14.92 -14.26
C ASP A 44 32.69 -15.23 -13.13
N ALA A 45 33.53 -14.25 -12.77
CA ALA A 45 34.45 -14.38 -11.64
C ALA A 45 33.71 -14.53 -10.32
N THR A 46 32.68 -13.70 -10.09
CA THR A 46 31.85 -13.75 -8.87
C THR A 46 31.12 -15.08 -8.76
N ALA A 47 30.54 -15.59 -9.85
CA ALA A 47 29.82 -16.87 -9.87
C ALA A 47 30.73 -18.05 -9.48
N ARG A 48 31.98 -18.09 -9.97
CA ARG A 48 32.95 -19.14 -9.61
C ARG A 48 33.34 -19.10 -8.14
N VAL A 49 33.62 -17.92 -7.60
CA VAL A 49 33.98 -17.75 -6.18
C VAL A 49 32.80 -18.09 -5.29
N PHE A 50 31.62 -17.56 -5.61
CA PHE A 50 30.39 -17.82 -4.87
C PHE A 50 30.03 -19.30 -4.85
N ALA A 51 30.14 -20.02 -5.97
CA ALA A 51 29.85 -21.45 -6.03
C ALA A 51 30.75 -22.29 -5.11
N THR A 52 31.98 -21.83 -4.83
CA THR A 52 32.91 -22.51 -3.93
C THR A 52 32.56 -22.25 -2.46
N GLU A 53 32.06 -21.06 -2.12
CA GLU A 53 31.80 -20.63 -0.74
C GLU A 53 30.35 -20.86 -0.27
N ALA A 54 29.39 -20.90 -1.19
CA ALA A 54 27.94 -20.95 -0.89
C ALA A 54 27.56 -22.12 0.01
N GLY A 55 28.30 -23.23 -0.08
CA GLY A 55 28.02 -24.42 0.71
C GLY A 55 28.31 -24.34 2.20
N GLN A 56 29.02 -23.29 2.64
CA GLN A 56 29.41 -23.12 4.03
C GLN A 56 28.44 -22.23 4.82
N ARG A 57 27.44 -21.63 4.16
CA ARG A 57 26.52 -20.65 4.77
C ARG A 57 25.05 -20.99 4.56
N PRO A 58 24.16 -20.56 5.47
CA PRO A 58 22.72 -20.67 5.29
C PRO A 58 22.25 -19.97 4.02
N ILE A 59 21.27 -20.57 3.33
CA ILE A 59 20.72 -20.05 2.07
C ILE A 59 20.17 -18.62 2.17
N ALA A 60 19.69 -18.21 3.35
CA ALA A 60 19.19 -16.86 3.62
C ALA A 60 20.27 -15.77 3.48
N GLN A 61 21.55 -16.11 3.70
CA GLN A 61 22.67 -15.16 3.62
C GLN A 61 23.30 -15.07 2.23
N TRP A 62 22.85 -15.92 1.29
CA TRP A 62 23.42 -16.00 -0.05
C TRP A 62 23.29 -14.71 -0.87
N PRO A 63 22.16 -13.98 -0.88
CA PRO A 63 22.05 -12.71 -1.61
C PRO A 63 23.10 -11.71 -1.16
N GLN A 64 23.17 -11.44 0.15
CA GLN A 64 24.10 -10.49 0.74
C GLN A 64 25.57 -10.82 0.36
N GLN A 65 25.97 -12.10 0.47
CA GLN A 65 27.33 -12.53 0.13
C GLN A 65 27.63 -12.38 -1.36
N TYR A 66 26.68 -12.74 -2.23
CA TYR A 66 26.84 -12.61 -3.68
C TYR A 66 27.06 -11.15 -4.07
N TRP A 67 26.23 -10.23 -3.59
CA TRP A 67 26.34 -8.80 -3.91
C TRP A 67 27.63 -8.18 -3.37
N ARG A 68 28.07 -8.59 -2.17
CA ARG A 68 29.37 -8.19 -1.62
C ARG A 68 30.52 -8.64 -2.52
N LEU A 69 30.54 -9.92 -2.91
CA LEU A 69 31.58 -10.45 -3.81
C LEU A 69 31.59 -9.69 -5.14
N LEU A 70 30.42 -9.46 -5.74
CA LEU A 70 30.30 -8.72 -6.99
C LEU A 70 30.88 -7.31 -6.87
N LEU A 71 30.51 -6.55 -5.84
CA LEU A 71 30.97 -5.17 -5.66
C LEU A 71 32.44 -5.05 -5.24
N THR A 72 33.02 -6.11 -4.67
CA THR A 72 34.47 -6.15 -4.40
C THR A 72 35.32 -6.41 -5.65
N ALA A 73 34.72 -6.87 -6.76
CA ALA A 73 35.42 -7.11 -8.00
C ALA A 73 36.13 -5.83 -8.48
N PRO A 74 37.41 -5.90 -8.91
CA PRO A 74 38.20 -4.72 -9.25
C PRO A 74 37.59 -3.91 -10.40
N THR A 75 36.99 -4.58 -11.38
CA THR A 75 36.28 -3.96 -12.51
C THR A 75 35.05 -3.15 -12.10
N MET A 76 34.46 -3.43 -10.94
CA MET A 76 33.29 -2.70 -10.41
C MET A 76 33.71 -1.46 -9.59
N ARG A 77 34.97 -1.41 -9.14
CA ARG A 77 35.58 -0.29 -8.40
C ARG A 77 36.27 0.73 -9.32
N GLN A 78 36.88 0.24 -10.40
CA GLN A 78 37.53 1.05 -11.43
C GLN A 78 36.53 1.30 -12.57
N ALA A 79 35.57 2.19 -12.34
CA ALA A 79 34.63 2.61 -13.38
C ALA A 79 35.19 3.84 -14.10
N ASP A 80 35.66 3.66 -15.34
CA ASP A 80 35.87 4.76 -16.28
C ASP A 80 34.52 5.42 -16.63
N THR A 81 34.54 6.68 -17.08
CA THR A 81 33.32 7.47 -17.32
C THR A 81 32.34 6.68 -18.20
N PRO A 82 31.17 6.26 -17.66
CA PRO A 82 30.31 5.34 -18.37
C PRO A 82 29.70 6.02 -19.60
N ALA A 83 29.73 5.34 -20.75
CA ALA A 83 28.87 5.67 -21.88
C ALA A 83 27.40 5.65 -21.43
N ALA A 84 26.51 6.40 -22.11
CA ALA A 84 25.10 6.48 -21.75
C ALA A 84 24.46 5.09 -21.70
N GLY A 85 24.34 4.53 -20.49
CA GLY A 85 23.77 3.21 -20.22
C GLY A 85 22.24 3.24 -20.08
N PRO A 86 21.61 2.10 -19.75
CA PRO A 86 20.16 1.98 -19.65
C PRO A 86 19.53 2.86 -18.55
N LEU A 87 20.33 3.34 -17.60
CA LEU A 87 19.93 4.23 -16.51
C LEU A 87 20.77 5.52 -16.51
N PRO A 88 20.50 6.47 -17.43
CA PRO A 88 21.35 7.65 -17.64
C PRO A 88 21.40 8.60 -16.42
N GLY A 89 20.34 8.65 -15.60
CA GLY A 89 20.32 9.46 -14.38
C GLY A 89 21.22 8.89 -13.27
N ILE A 90 21.31 7.57 -13.17
CA ILE A 90 22.05 6.86 -12.12
C ILE A 90 23.53 6.69 -12.50
N THR A 91 23.83 6.48 -13.78
CA THR A 91 25.22 6.35 -14.29
C THR A 91 26.11 7.57 -13.99
N ARG A 92 25.51 8.77 -13.93
CA ARG A 92 26.21 10.03 -13.61
C ARG A 92 26.62 10.16 -12.14
N LEU A 93 26.05 9.35 -11.24
CA LEU A 93 26.38 9.39 -9.82
C LEU A 93 27.81 8.88 -9.59
N PRO A 94 28.51 9.36 -8.53
CA PRO A 94 29.80 8.81 -8.15
C PRO A 94 29.72 7.29 -7.93
N PRO A 95 30.75 6.50 -8.29
CA PRO A 95 30.73 5.04 -8.20
C PRO A 95 30.22 4.44 -6.87
N PRO A 96 30.61 4.94 -5.68
CA PRO A 96 30.11 4.40 -4.41
C PRO A 96 28.65 4.74 -4.12
N VAL A 97 28.16 5.88 -4.63
CA VAL A 97 26.75 6.30 -4.49
C VAL A 97 25.88 5.52 -5.48
N ARG A 98 26.38 5.36 -6.71
CA ARG A 98 25.76 4.56 -7.75
C ARG A 98 25.55 3.12 -7.31
N ALA A 99 26.56 2.48 -6.70
CA ALA A 99 26.44 1.14 -6.16
C ALA A 99 25.33 1.04 -5.09
N ALA A 100 25.23 2.01 -4.18
CA ALA A 100 24.18 2.04 -3.17
C ALA A 100 22.78 2.13 -3.80
N VAL A 101 22.58 3.06 -4.73
CA VAL A 101 21.29 3.23 -5.43
C VAL A 101 20.91 1.97 -6.21
N LEU A 102 21.88 1.29 -6.86
CA LEU A 102 21.63 0.06 -7.60
C LEU A 102 21.30 -1.13 -6.68
N LEU A 103 21.90 -1.23 -5.50
CA LEU A 103 21.52 -2.27 -4.54
C LEU A 103 20.06 -2.08 -4.08
N HIS A 104 19.63 -0.85 -3.85
CA HIS A 104 18.24 -0.57 -3.47
C HIS A 104 17.26 -0.81 -4.63
N LEU A 105 17.55 -0.28 -5.83
CA LEU A 105 16.59 -0.28 -6.94
C LEU A 105 16.62 -1.56 -7.79
N VAL A 106 17.80 -2.15 -8.01
CA VAL A 106 17.99 -3.29 -8.93
C VAL A 106 18.12 -4.59 -8.16
N ALA A 107 18.96 -4.64 -7.12
CA ALA A 107 19.08 -5.86 -6.31
C ALA A 107 17.85 -6.08 -5.42
N ALA A 108 17.15 -5.00 -5.04
CA ALA A 108 15.99 -4.99 -4.14
C ALA A 108 16.32 -5.64 -2.78
N LEU A 109 17.50 -5.33 -2.25
CA LEU A 109 17.90 -5.72 -0.90
C LEU A 109 17.29 -4.78 0.14
N GLU A 110 17.04 -5.30 1.33
CA GLU A 110 16.73 -4.48 2.51
C GLU A 110 17.95 -3.62 2.90
N ASP A 111 17.71 -2.49 3.55
CA ASP A 111 18.76 -1.50 3.85
C ASP A 111 19.93 -2.09 4.65
N ALA A 112 19.65 -2.97 5.62
CA ALA A 112 20.67 -3.62 6.43
C ALA A 112 21.58 -4.55 5.60
N ASP A 113 20.99 -5.34 4.69
CA ASP A 113 21.73 -6.25 3.81
C ASP A 113 22.54 -5.48 2.75
N ALA A 114 21.97 -4.40 2.22
CA ALA A 114 22.64 -3.54 1.25
C ALA A 114 23.83 -2.78 1.89
N ALA A 115 23.64 -2.24 3.10
CA ALA A 115 24.71 -1.58 3.86
C ALA A 115 25.85 -2.57 4.14
N ALA A 116 25.52 -3.78 4.58
CA ALA A 116 26.50 -4.82 4.84
C ALA A 116 27.21 -5.33 3.57
N ALA A 117 26.53 -5.34 2.41
CA ALA A 117 27.17 -5.66 1.13
C ALA A 117 28.22 -4.61 0.71
N LEU A 118 28.01 -3.34 1.10
CA LEU A 118 28.95 -2.24 0.88
C LEU A 118 30.00 -2.08 2.00
N GLY A 119 29.85 -2.81 3.11
CA GLY A 119 30.74 -2.69 4.26
C GLY A 119 30.61 -1.36 5.01
N ILE A 120 29.41 -0.77 5.03
CA ILE A 120 29.09 0.46 5.76
C ILE A 120 27.95 0.23 6.75
N ASP A 121 27.75 1.20 7.65
CA ASP A 121 26.62 1.22 8.57
C ASP A 121 25.29 1.56 7.87
N THR A 122 24.17 1.08 8.41
CA THR A 122 22.82 1.29 7.87
C THR A 122 22.46 2.78 7.78
N ASP A 123 22.81 3.59 8.78
CA ASP A 123 22.51 5.03 8.77
C ASP A 123 23.32 5.74 7.68
N ALA A 124 24.59 5.34 7.51
CA ALA A 124 25.45 5.85 6.45
C ALA A 124 24.93 5.46 5.06
N TYR A 125 24.31 4.28 4.92
CA TYR A 125 23.68 3.83 3.69
C TYR A 125 22.43 4.66 3.36
N GLN A 126 21.52 4.85 4.32
CA GLN A 126 20.31 5.64 4.13
C GLN A 126 20.62 7.10 3.79
N LEU A 127 21.59 7.68 4.49
CA LEU A 127 22.08 9.04 4.19
C LEU A 127 22.63 9.13 2.77
N ARG A 128 23.40 8.13 2.32
CA ARG A 128 23.96 8.09 0.96
C ARG A 128 22.89 8.01 -0.12
N ILE A 129 21.81 7.25 0.10
CA ILE A 129 20.66 7.21 -0.82
C ILE A 129 19.95 8.56 -0.86
N ARG A 130 19.73 9.17 0.31
CA ARG A 130 19.07 10.48 0.43
C ARG A 130 19.86 11.58 -0.29
N ASP A 131 21.18 11.61 -0.09
CA ASP A 131 22.06 12.62 -0.69
C ASP A 131 22.29 12.39 -2.19
N ALA A 132 21.96 11.20 -2.71
CA ALA A 132 22.02 10.90 -4.14
C ALA A 132 20.88 11.57 -4.95
N LEU A 133 19.78 11.94 -4.28
CA LEU A 133 18.62 12.53 -4.93
C LEU A 133 18.83 14.02 -5.19
N PRO A 134 18.51 14.52 -6.39
CA PRO A 134 18.41 15.96 -6.63
C PRO A 134 17.46 16.60 -5.62
N ARG A 135 17.74 17.86 -5.25
CA ARG A 135 16.86 18.61 -4.37
C ARG A 135 15.83 19.38 -5.19
N ASP A 136 14.60 19.40 -4.71
CA ASP A 136 13.51 20.19 -5.26
C ASP A 136 13.67 21.69 -4.95
N VAL A 137 12.73 22.50 -5.40
CA VAL A 137 12.70 23.95 -5.16
C VAL A 137 12.60 24.33 -3.68
N LEU A 138 12.21 23.40 -2.81
CA LEU A 138 12.12 23.56 -1.36
C LEU A 138 13.37 23.01 -0.63
N GLY A 139 14.39 22.56 -1.37
CA GLY A 139 15.62 21.99 -0.82
C GLY A 139 15.48 20.57 -0.27
N GLN A 140 14.34 19.91 -0.50
CA GLN A 140 14.06 18.53 -0.08
C GLN A 140 14.44 17.53 -1.18
N PRO A 141 14.73 16.26 -0.87
CA PRO A 141 14.97 15.23 -1.88
C PRO A 141 13.76 15.08 -2.83
N ASP A 142 14.00 15.20 -4.13
CA ASP A 142 12.97 15.10 -5.17
C ASP A 142 12.49 13.63 -5.33
N LEU A 143 11.29 13.37 -4.80
CA LEU A 143 10.68 12.04 -4.83
C LEU A 143 10.17 11.65 -6.21
N ASP A 144 9.91 12.59 -7.11
CA ASP A 144 9.45 12.28 -8.47
C ASP A 144 10.62 11.78 -9.32
N VAL A 145 11.83 12.32 -9.10
CA VAL A 145 13.07 11.76 -9.67
C VAL A 145 13.31 10.34 -9.17
N TRP A 146 13.12 10.08 -7.87
CA TRP A 146 13.24 8.73 -7.31
C TRP A 146 12.26 7.74 -7.95
N ARG A 147 10.99 8.13 -8.12
CA ARG A 147 9.96 7.32 -8.79
C ARG A 147 10.34 7.05 -10.25
N ALA A 148 10.84 8.05 -10.97
CA ALA A 148 11.29 7.90 -12.34
C ALA A 148 12.48 6.93 -12.46
N TRP A 149 13.44 7.00 -11.55
CA TRP A 149 14.57 6.06 -11.49
C TRP A 149 14.11 4.63 -11.22
N ARG A 150 13.19 4.43 -10.27
CA ARG A 150 12.62 3.11 -9.98
C ARG A 150 11.89 2.53 -11.19
N ALA A 151 11.05 3.32 -11.86
CA ALA A 151 10.34 2.88 -13.06
C ALA A 151 11.28 2.60 -14.24
N ALA A 152 12.37 3.36 -14.38
CA ALA A 152 13.40 3.10 -15.39
C ALA A 152 14.16 1.81 -15.10
N ALA A 153 14.52 1.54 -13.84
CA ALA A 153 15.19 0.30 -13.43
C ALA A 153 14.31 -0.93 -13.69
N GLN A 154 13.02 -0.86 -13.36
CA GLN A 154 12.06 -1.93 -13.65
C GLN A 154 11.94 -2.22 -15.16
N ARG A 155 11.75 -1.17 -15.99
CA ARG A 155 11.72 -1.32 -17.46
C ARG A 155 13.01 -1.92 -18.02
N ALA A 156 14.17 -1.51 -17.48
CA ALA A 156 15.45 -2.05 -17.90
C ALA A 156 15.62 -3.53 -17.52
N LEU A 157 15.09 -3.98 -16.38
CA LEU A 157 15.07 -5.39 -15.98
C LEU A 157 14.16 -6.24 -16.88
N GLU A 158 13.01 -5.70 -17.27
CA GLU A 158 12.05 -6.37 -18.16
C GLU A 158 12.58 -6.48 -19.60
N ALA A 159 13.32 -5.46 -20.05
CA ALA A 159 13.90 -5.42 -21.39
C ALA A 159 15.12 -6.34 -21.58
N LEU A 160 15.74 -6.81 -20.50
CA LEU A 160 16.91 -7.71 -20.59
C LEU A 160 16.49 -9.11 -21.06
N PRO A 161 17.18 -9.67 -22.08
CA PRO A 161 16.86 -11.00 -22.57
C PRO A 161 17.11 -12.05 -21.49
N GLU A 162 16.29 -13.10 -21.49
CA GLU A 162 16.53 -14.27 -20.66
C GLU A 162 17.84 -14.95 -21.09
N ALA A 163 18.68 -15.34 -20.12
CA ALA A 163 19.92 -16.01 -20.41
C ALA A 163 19.68 -17.26 -21.25
N ALA A 164 20.32 -17.35 -22.41
CA ALA A 164 20.37 -18.60 -23.16
C ALA A 164 20.99 -19.69 -22.25
N PRO A 165 20.41 -20.89 -22.19
CA PRO A 165 20.95 -21.97 -21.37
C PRO A 165 22.40 -22.25 -21.81
N ALA A 166 23.32 -22.15 -20.86
CA ALA A 166 24.72 -22.51 -21.08
C ALA A 166 24.80 -24.03 -21.32
N ASP A 167 25.37 -24.41 -22.46
CA ASP A 167 25.77 -25.76 -22.87
C ASP A 167 24.70 -26.86 -22.80
N ALA A 168 23.99 -27.04 -23.94
CA ALA A 168 23.50 -28.37 -24.30
C ALA A 168 24.71 -29.23 -24.73
N PRO A 169 25.06 -30.32 -24.01
CA PRO A 169 26.08 -31.24 -24.50
C PRO A 169 25.62 -31.85 -25.83
N ARG A 170 26.42 -31.65 -26.89
CA ARG A 170 26.29 -32.40 -28.14
C ARG A 170 26.64 -33.85 -27.84
N THR A 171 25.65 -34.69 -27.61
CA THR A 171 25.83 -36.14 -27.56
C THR A 171 26.07 -36.67 -28.97
N PRO A 172 27.18 -37.39 -29.24
CA PRO A 172 27.26 -38.30 -30.38
C PRO A 172 26.32 -39.48 -30.11
N GLY A 173 25.54 -39.85 -31.12
CA GLY A 173 24.51 -40.87 -31.01
C GLY A 173 25.08 -42.27 -30.75
N PRO A 174 24.32 -43.16 -30.09
CA PRO A 174 24.54 -44.60 -30.19
C PRO A 174 23.44 -45.26 -31.02
N GLN A 175 23.90 -46.10 -31.95
CA GLN A 175 23.11 -47.10 -32.64
C GLN A 175 22.66 -48.22 -31.69
N ALA A 176 21.47 -48.72 -31.98
CA ALA A 176 20.96 -50.10 -31.83
C ALA A 176 21.56 -50.98 -30.72
N ASP A 177 20.73 -51.26 -29.70
CA ASP A 177 20.39 -52.63 -29.26
C ASP A 177 19.36 -52.55 -28.12
N ALA A 178 18.06 -52.57 -28.44
CA ALA A 178 17.02 -52.63 -27.39
C ALA A 178 15.63 -53.03 -27.92
N THR A 179 15.49 -54.18 -28.57
CA THR A 179 14.14 -54.69 -28.95
C THR A 179 13.61 -55.82 -28.06
N ALA A 180 14.35 -56.28 -27.04
CA ALA A 180 13.85 -57.28 -26.09
C ALA A 180 13.39 -56.73 -24.71
N ASP A 181 13.81 -55.53 -24.30
CA ASP A 181 13.51 -54.98 -22.96
C ASP A 181 12.25 -54.08 -22.87
N ALA A 182 11.67 -53.71 -24.02
CA ALA A 182 10.58 -52.73 -24.10
C ALA A 182 9.25 -53.19 -23.45
N ALA A 183 9.03 -54.50 -23.29
CA ALA A 183 7.78 -55.04 -22.76
C ALA A 183 7.74 -55.08 -21.22
N ARG A 184 8.88 -55.31 -20.55
CA ARG A 184 8.96 -55.28 -19.06
C ARG A 184 9.04 -53.86 -18.51
N HIS A 185 9.69 -52.95 -19.24
CA HIS A 185 9.82 -51.53 -18.88
C HIS A 185 8.46 -50.81 -18.84
N ARG A 186 7.54 -51.15 -19.76
CA ARG A 186 6.21 -50.51 -19.88
C ARG A 186 5.28 -50.78 -18.68
N ARG A 187 5.38 -51.94 -18.03
CA ARG A 187 4.59 -52.27 -16.82
C ARG A 187 5.14 -51.60 -15.56
N ARG A 188 6.47 -51.49 -15.42
CA ARG A 188 7.10 -50.71 -14.32
C ARG A 188 6.86 -49.21 -14.47
N MET A 189 6.81 -48.70 -15.70
CA MET A 189 6.46 -47.29 -15.96
C MET A 189 5.03 -46.94 -15.54
N ARG A 190 4.05 -47.83 -15.71
CA ARG A 190 2.67 -47.56 -15.26
C ARG A 190 2.53 -47.39 -13.74
N TRP A 191 3.31 -48.15 -12.97
CA TRP A 191 3.35 -48.01 -11.51
C TRP A 191 4.12 -46.77 -11.04
N LEU A 192 5.17 -46.39 -11.76
CA LEU A 192 5.86 -45.11 -11.54
C LEU A 192 4.95 -43.91 -11.83
N TRP A 193 4.20 -43.94 -12.93
CA TRP A 193 3.23 -42.90 -13.27
C TRP A 193 2.06 -42.81 -12.27
N LEU A 194 1.61 -43.95 -11.71
CA LEU A 194 0.65 -43.95 -10.60
C LEU A 194 1.24 -43.32 -9.33
N GLY A 195 2.51 -43.60 -9.01
CA GLY A 195 3.21 -42.94 -7.90
C GLY A 195 3.39 -41.43 -8.11
N VAL A 196 3.71 -41.01 -9.34
CA VAL A 196 3.81 -39.59 -9.72
C VAL A 196 2.45 -38.91 -9.64
N ALA A 197 1.39 -39.56 -10.12
CA ALA A 197 0.03 -39.03 -10.02
C ALA A 197 -0.42 -38.90 -8.55
N LEU A 198 -0.10 -39.88 -7.70
CA LEU A 198 -0.37 -39.82 -6.27
C LEU A 198 0.41 -38.69 -5.59
N CYS A 199 1.68 -38.50 -5.94
CA CYS A 199 2.48 -37.38 -5.44
C CYS A 199 1.94 -36.03 -5.92
N ALA A 200 1.47 -35.94 -7.17
CA ALA A 200 0.84 -34.73 -7.70
C ALA A 200 -0.48 -34.41 -6.98
N VAL A 201 -1.30 -35.43 -6.70
CA VAL A 201 -2.54 -35.26 -5.91
C VAL A 201 -2.22 -34.85 -4.47
N ALA A 202 -1.22 -35.46 -3.82
CA ALA A 202 -0.78 -35.07 -2.50
C ALA A 202 -0.22 -33.63 -2.46
N LEU A 203 0.53 -33.23 -3.49
CA LEU A 203 1.03 -31.87 -3.66
C LEU A 203 -0.13 -30.88 -3.79
N VAL A 204 -1.12 -31.16 -4.65
CA VAL A 204 -2.31 -30.33 -4.82
C VAL A 204 -3.12 -30.27 -3.53
N ALA A 205 -3.32 -31.39 -2.84
CA ALA A 205 -4.00 -31.46 -1.55
C ALA A 205 -3.27 -30.61 -0.48
N SER A 206 -1.94 -30.56 -0.50
CA SER A 206 -1.15 -29.72 0.40
C SER A 206 -1.40 -28.22 0.21
N PHE A 207 -1.83 -27.77 -0.97
CA PHE A 207 -2.25 -26.38 -1.19
C PHE A 207 -3.61 -26.05 -0.58
N PHE A 208 -4.51 -27.03 -0.46
CA PHE A 208 -5.86 -26.82 0.09
C PHE A 208 -5.99 -27.17 1.58
N LEU A 209 -5.21 -28.11 2.11
CA LEU A 209 -5.31 -28.57 3.50
C LEU A 209 -4.32 -27.87 4.45
N HIS A 210 -3.20 -27.34 3.95
CA HIS A 210 -2.14 -26.75 4.78
C HIS A 210 -2.20 -25.21 4.78
N PRO A 211 -2.08 -24.54 5.95
CA PRO A 211 -2.27 -23.08 6.07
C PRO A 211 -1.31 -22.27 5.19
N ARG A 212 -0.04 -22.69 5.06
CA ARG A 212 0.93 -22.06 4.15
C ARG A 212 0.61 -22.24 2.66
N GLY A 213 -0.06 -23.32 2.30
CA GLY A 213 -0.48 -23.57 0.91
C GLY A 213 -1.60 -22.61 0.49
N ARG A 214 -2.51 -22.29 1.42
CA ARG A 214 -3.57 -21.31 1.22
C ARG A 214 -3.02 -19.89 1.08
N GLU A 215 -2.06 -19.51 1.93
CA GLU A 215 -1.38 -18.20 1.84
C GLU A 215 -0.70 -17.98 0.48
N LEU A 216 -0.02 -19.00 -0.06
CA LEU A 216 0.59 -18.93 -1.40
C LEU A 216 -0.46 -18.83 -2.53
N LEU A 217 -1.59 -19.53 -2.40
CA LEU A 217 -2.68 -19.44 -3.36
C LEU A 217 -3.35 -18.08 -3.34
N ASP A 218 -3.51 -17.49 -2.15
CA ASP A 218 -4.05 -16.15 -1.97
C ASP A 218 -3.08 -15.09 -2.49
N GLN A 219 -1.77 -15.23 -2.26
CA GLN A 219 -0.74 -14.37 -2.87
C GLN A 219 -0.75 -14.44 -4.41
N TRP A 220 -0.93 -15.62 -4.99
CA TRP A 220 -1.02 -15.80 -6.43
C TRP A 220 -2.32 -15.21 -7.01
N ARG A 221 -3.46 -15.41 -6.33
CA ARG A 221 -4.74 -14.79 -6.71
C ARG A 221 -4.74 -13.27 -6.56
N ASN A 222 -4.02 -12.76 -5.57
CA ASN A 222 -3.85 -11.33 -5.32
C ASN A 222 -2.79 -10.70 -6.24
N HIS A 223 -2.14 -11.46 -7.12
CA HIS A 223 -1.29 -10.90 -8.15
C HIS A 223 -2.15 -10.17 -9.18
N VAL A 224 -1.85 -8.90 -9.42
CA VAL A 224 -2.61 -8.03 -10.33
C VAL A 224 -2.51 -8.59 -11.74
N GLN A 225 -3.59 -9.22 -12.21
CA GLN A 225 -3.69 -9.71 -13.58
C GLN A 225 -3.95 -8.52 -14.51
N VAL A 226 -2.94 -8.14 -15.28
CA VAL A 226 -3.09 -7.11 -16.32
C VAL A 226 -3.66 -7.80 -17.56
N ALA A 227 -4.98 -7.76 -17.71
CA ALA A 227 -5.65 -8.15 -18.93
C ALA A 227 -5.84 -6.93 -19.84
N PRO A 228 -5.62 -7.04 -21.17
CA PRO A 228 -5.97 -5.98 -22.09
C PRO A 228 -7.48 -5.73 -22.02
N LEU A 229 -7.87 -4.47 -21.81
CA LEU A 229 -9.29 -4.11 -21.84
C LEU A 229 -9.88 -4.45 -23.21
N PRO A 230 -11.13 -4.97 -23.27
CA PRO A 230 -11.84 -5.10 -24.52
C PRO A 230 -11.90 -3.74 -25.24
N PRO A 231 -11.99 -3.73 -26.58
CA PRO A 231 -12.02 -2.50 -27.36
C PRO A 231 -13.10 -1.56 -26.80
N ALA A 232 -12.70 -0.31 -26.52
CA ALA A 232 -13.54 0.66 -25.86
C ALA A 232 -14.87 0.81 -26.61
N ALA A 233 -15.97 0.50 -25.92
CA ALA A 233 -17.29 0.79 -26.43
C ALA A 233 -17.42 2.29 -26.71
N ALA A 234 -18.22 2.66 -27.71
CA ALA A 234 -18.50 4.06 -28.01
C ALA A 234 -18.96 4.77 -26.72
N PRO A 235 -18.39 5.95 -26.39
CA PRO A 235 -18.67 6.62 -25.12
C PRO A 235 -20.17 6.93 -25.03
N LYS A 236 -20.79 6.52 -23.92
CA LYS A 236 -22.23 6.67 -23.67
C LYS A 236 -22.68 8.15 -23.62
N ALA A 237 -21.73 9.05 -23.34
CA ALA A 237 -21.89 10.50 -23.42
C ALA A 237 -20.53 11.15 -23.69
N ARG A 238 -20.52 12.33 -24.32
CA ARG A 238 -19.33 13.16 -24.47
C ARG A 238 -19.33 14.20 -23.35
N PHE A 239 -18.28 14.20 -22.54
CA PHE A 239 -18.06 15.21 -21.51
C PHE A 239 -17.54 16.48 -22.18
N ASP A 240 -18.28 17.57 -22.06
CA ASP A 240 -17.76 18.90 -22.38
C ASP A 240 -17.27 19.55 -21.08
N PRO A 241 -15.95 19.79 -20.90
CA PRO A 241 -15.41 20.43 -19.71
C PRO A 241 -15.87 21.88 -19.53
N VAL A 242 -16.40 22.51 -20.58
CA VAL A 242 -16.89 23.89 -20.53
C VAL A 242 -18.34 23.96 -20.07
N ASP A 243 -19.12 22.88 -20.22
CA ASP A 243 -20.53 22.85 -19.82
C ASP A 243 -20.69 22.67 -18.30
N PRO A 244 -21.21 23.66 -17.57
CA PRO A 244 -21.42 23.57 -16.14
C PRO A 244 -22.39 22.46 -15.72
N ALA A 245 -23.28 22.02 -16.63
CA ALA A 245 -24.25 20.96 -16.38
C ALA A 245 -23.60 19.56 -16.32
N LEU A 246 -22.47 19.35 -17.00
CA LEU A 246 -21.81 18.05 -17.13
C LEU A 246 -20.72 17.81 -16.09
N HIS A 247 -20.44 18.77 -15.21
CA HIS A 247 -19.35 18.67 -14.25
C HIS A 247 -19.61 17.59 -13.19
N PRO A 248 -18.65 16.68 -12.93
CA PRO A 248 -18.86 15.51 -12.07
C PRO A 248 -19.20 15.86 -10.62
N ASP A 249 -18.70 17.00 -10.12
CA ASP A 249 -18.97 17.47 -8.75
C ASP A 249 -20.01 18.60 -8.69
N ARG A 250 -20.89 18.74 -9.69
CA ARG A 250 -21.87 19.84 -9.74
C ARG A 250 -22.74 19.92 -8.49
N GLU A 251 -23.23 18.77 -8.00
CA GLU A 251 -24.06 18.71 -6.78
C GLU A 251 -23.30 19.19 -5.55
N LEU A 252 -22.02 18.86 -5.43
CA LEU A 252 -21.13 19.33 -4.37
C LEU A 252 -20.94 20.85 -4.42
N LEU A 253 -20.84 21.42 -5.63
CA LEU A 253 -20.58 22.84 -5.85
C LEU A 253 -21.85 23.72 -5.87
N ALA A 254 -23.03 23.09 -5.95
CA ALA A 254 -24.33 23.76 -5.90
C ALA A 254 -24.63 24.31 -4.50
N GLU A 255 -24.23 23.57 -3.44
CA GLU A 255 -24.46 23.95 -2.04
C GLU A 255 -23.13 24.20 -1.27
N PRO A 256 -22.46 25.35 -1.48
CA PRO A 256 -21.15 25.61 -0.87
C PRO A 256 -21.19 25.62 0.67
N GLY A 257 -22.32 26.01 1.27
CA GLY A 257 -22.50 25.97 2.72
C GLY A 257 -22.44 24.55 3.29
N THR A 258 -22.93 23.55 2.55
CA THR A 258 -22.93 22.15 2.96
C THR A 258 -21.52 21.58 2.99
N VAL A 259 -20.67 21.91 2.00
CA VAL A 259 -19.26 21.48 1.98
C VAL A 259 -18.45 22.11 3.11
N GLN A 260 -18.67 23.40 3.38
CA GLN A 260 -17.97 24.08 4.49
C GLN A 260 -18.36 23.47 5.84
N LEU A 261 -19.65 23.17 6.02
CA LEU A 261 -20.15 22.51 7.22
C LEU A 261 -19.60 21.08 7.35
N ALA A 262 -19.56 20.33 6.26
CA ALA A 262 -19.01 18.98 6.21
C ALA A 262 -17.53 18.95 6.62
N ARG A 263 -16.72 19.95 6.21
CA ARG A 263 -15.32 20.06 6.65
C ARG A 263 -15.17 20.34 8.15
N GLN A 264 -16.17 20.97 8.77
CA GLN A 264 -16.19 21.27 10.20
C GLN A 264 -16.87 20.17 11.03
N LEU A 265 -17.40 19.12 10.39
CA LEU A 265 -18.15 18.04 11.05
C LEU A 265 -17.44 17.48 12.29
N PRO A 266 -16.14 17.11 12.25
CA PRO A 266 -15.49 16.51 13.41
C PRO A 266 -15.39 17.46 14.61
N LEU A 267 -15.09 18.74 14.35
CA LEU A 267 -15.04 19.77 15.39
C LEU A 267 -16.44 19.98 16.01
N LEU A 268 -17.46 20.11 15.17
CA LEU A 268 -18.84 20.33 15.62
C LEU A 268 -19.41 19.12 16.37
N ALA A 269 -19.05 17.90 15.95
CA ALA A 269 -19.42 16.67 16.62
C ALA A 269 -18.80 16.58 18.03
N TRP A 270 -17.52 16.95 18.17
CA TRP A 270 -16.86 17.05 19.47
C TRP A 270 -17.50 18.12 20.37
N LEU A 271 -17.78 19.32 19.83
CA LEU A 271 -18.46 20.39 20.57
C LEU A 271 -19.85 19.99 21.06
N ALA A 272 -20.58 19.20 20.27
CA ALA A 272 -21.89 18.67 20.67
C ALA A 272 -21.81 17.77 21.91
N ALA A 273 -20.68 17.08 22.11
CA ALA A 273 -20.47 16.17 23.22
C ALA A 273 -19.89 16.87 24.46
N GLU A 274 -19.02 17.86 24.29
CA GLU A 274 -18.39 18.58 25.40
C GLU A 274 -19.38 19.47 26.16
N ALA A 275 -20.22 20.22 25.44
CA ALA A 275 -21.17 21.13 26.08
C ALA A 275 -22.17 21.73 25.07
N PRO A 276 -23.31 21.07 24.81
CA PRO A 276 -24.33 21.62 23.92
C PRO A 276 -24.96 22.92 24.45
N ASP A 277 -24.83 23.23 25.73
CA ASP A 277 -25.50 24.37 26.39
C ASP A 277 -24.55 25.51 26.81
N THR A 278 -23.23 25.34 26.73
CA THR A 278 -22.28 26.42 27.10
C THR A 278 -22.06 27.44 25.99
N LEU A 279 -22.38 27.09 24.75
CA LEU A 279 -22.33 28.05 23.65
C LEU A 279 -23.51 29.02 23.82
N PRO A 280 -23.34 30.34 23.65
CA PRO A 280 -24.48 31.25 23.68
C PRO A 280 -25.52 30.82 22.63
N ALA A 281 -26.80 31.05 22.93
CA ALA A 281 -27.84 30.95 21.91
C ALA A 281 -27.45 31.86 20.75
N PRO A 282 -27.64 31.44 19.48
CA PRO A 282 -27.33 32.33 18.38
C PRO A 282 -28.16 33.60 18.56
N PRO A 283 -27.58 34.80 18.34
CA PRO A 283 -28.40 36.00 18.32
C PRO A 283 -29.56 35.78 17.35
N LEU A 284 -30.77 36.24 17.71
CA LEU A 284 -31.92 36.28 16.81
C LEU A 284 -31.63 37.31 15.71
N ALA A 285 -30.73 36.95 14.81
CA ALA A 285 -30.38 37.66 13.59
C ALA A 285 -30.54 36.64 12.45
N PRO A 286 -31.04 37.07 11.28
CA PRO A 286 -31.45 36.16 10.22
C PRO A 286 -30.29 35.25 9.83
N ALA A 287 -30.62 33.99 9.53
CA ALA A 287 -29.72 33.02 8.92
C ALA A 287 -28.98 33.71 7.77
N PHE A 288 -27.65 33.83 7.91
CA PHE A 288 -26.79 34.53 6.95
C PHE A 288 -27.31 35.93 6.60
N ALA A 289 -26.97 36.93 7.41
CA ALA A 289 -26.97 38.30 6.93
C ALA A 289 -25.98 38.39 5.77
N ASP A 290 -26.54 38.42 4.57
CA ASP A 290 -25.92 38.85 3.33
C ASP A 290 -25.28 40.23 3.61
N THR A 291 -23.97 40.29 3.82
CA THR A 291 -23.23 41.55 3.75
C THR A 291 -23.15 41.94 2.29
N ALA A 292 -24.27 42.40 1.74
CA ALA A 292 -24.40 42.94 0.40
C ALA A 292 -25.47 44.03 0.36
N SER A 293 -25.39 45.01 1.27
CA SER A 293 -25.97 46.33 1.03
C SER A 293 -24.85 47.33 0.78
N ALA A 294 -24.28 47.24 -0.43
CA ALA A 294 -23.63 48.29 -1.24
C ALA A 294 -22.60 47.69 -2.23
N VAL A 295 -23.01 46.88 -3.22
CA VAL A 295 -22.11 46.35 -4.27
C VAL A 295 -22.90 46.18 -5.59
N PRO A 296 -22.30 46.41 -6.78
CA PRO A 296 -23.00 46.41 -8.07
C PRO A 296 -23.60 45.03 -8.38
N ALA A 297 -24.61 45.00 -9.26
CA ALA A 297 -25.33 43.82 -9.75
C ALA A 297 -24.63 42.48 -9.44
N ALA A 298 -25.12 41.77 -8.42
CA ALA A 298 -24.59 40.48 -8.01
C ALA A 298 -24.54 39.53 -9.23
N PRO A 299 -23.45 38.76 -9.41
CA PRO A 299 -23.33 37.83 -10.52
C PRO A 299 -24.48 36.82 -10.47
N SER A 300 -25.06 36.49 -11.62
CA SER A 300 -26.14 35.51 -11.71
C SER A 300 -25.71 34.18 -11.06
N PRO A 301 -26.64 33.41 -10.45
CA PRO A 301 -26.33 32.15 -9.78
C PRO A 301 -25.46 31.19 -10.63
N ALA A 302 -25.67 31.17 -11.95
CA ALA A 302 -24.88 30.39 -12.91
C ALA A 302 -23.42 30.88 -13.07
N ALA A 303 -23.18 32.20 -13.03
CA ALA A 303 -21.83 32.76 -13.05
C ALA A 303 -21.07 32.39 -11.77
N SER A 304 -21.74 32.45 -10.62
CA SER A 304 -21.14 32.03 -9.34
C SER A 304 -20.79 30.54 -9.28
N LEU A 305 -21.62 29.68 -9.90
CA LEU A 305 -21.35 28.24 -9.97
C LEU A 305 -20.14 27.96 -10.87
N SER A 306 -20.05 28.61 -12.02
CA SER A 306 -18.94 28.46 -12.97
C SER A 306 -17.59 28.90 -12.37
N GLU A 307 -17.59 29.96 -11.55
CA GLU A 307 -16.41 30.39 -10.81
C GLU A 307 -16.00 29.39 -9.72
N ARG A 308 -16.97 28.84 -8.98
CA ARG A 308 -16.73 27.78 -7.99
C ARG A 308 -16.16 26.52 -8.63
N MET A 309 -16.65 26.14 -9.81
CA MET A 309 -16.12 25.01 -10.59
C MET A 309 -14.66 25.25 -10.99
N ARG A 310 -14.36 26.43 -11.56
CA ARG A 310 -12.97 26.81 -11.85
C ARG A 310 -12.08 26.81 -10.61
N ALA A 311 -12.59 27.23 -9.46
CA ALA A 311 -11.85 27.17 -8.19
C ALA A 311 -11.61 25.73 -7.73
N TRP A 312 -12.62 24.86 -7.87
CA TRP A 312 -12.54 23.44 -7.57
C TRP A 312 -11.53 22.70 -8.45
N ASP A 313 -11.51 22.98 -9.75
CA ASP A 313 -10.59 22.34 -10.70
C ASP A 313 -9.12 22.72 -10.47
N ARG A 314 -8.86 23.89 -9.87
CA ARG A 314 -7.52 24.30 -9.44
C ARG A 314 -7.02 23.55 -8.19
N LEU A 315 -7.91 22.88 -7.44
CA LEU A 315 -7.51 22.11 -6.27
C LEU A 315 -6.75 20.84 -6.67
N SER A 316 -5.75 20.50 -5.86
CA SER A 316 -5.04 19.23 -6.03
C SER A 316 -6.02 18.04 -5.94
N PRO A 317 -5.71 16.90 -6.58
CA PRO A 317 -6.52 15.68 -6.47
C PRO A 317 -6.77 15.26 -5.01
N GLN A 318 -5.77 15.45 -4.13
CA GLN A 318 -5.89 15.17 -2.71
C GLN A 318 -6.91 16.07 -2.01
N GLN A 319 -6.88 17.39 -2.26
CA GLN A 319 -7.85 18.33 -1.67
C GLN A 319 -9.27 18.05 -2.15
N ARG A 320 -9.46 17.70 -3.42
CA ARG A 320 -10.76 17.29 -3.95
C ARG A 320 -11.26 16.01 -3.29
N ALA A 321 -10.38 15.01 -3.14
CA ALA A 321 -10.71 13.77 -2.44
C ALA A 321 -11.09 14.01 -0.97
N GLN A 322 -10.38 14.88 -0.26
CA GLN A 322 -10.71 15.27 1.12
C GLN A 322 -12.09 15.93 1.22
N GLN A 323 -12.41 16.87 0.33
CA GLN A 323 -13.71 17.55 0.35
C GLN A 323 -14.86 16.61 -0.02
N ARG A 324 -14.65 15.69 -0.98
CA ARG A 324 -15.62 14.62 -1.27
C ARG A 324 -15.82 13.68 -0.08
N GLY A 325 -14.73 13.31 0.59
CA GLY A 325 -14.77 12.47 1.78
C GLY A 325 -15.57 13.12 2.92
N ALA A 326 -15.30 14.38 3.21
CA ALA A 326 -16.04 15.14 4.21
C ALA A 326 -17.54 15.22 3.87
N LEU A 327 -17.88 15.47 2.60
CA LEU A 327 -19.28 15.50 2.17
C LEU A 327 -19.96 14.14 2.33
N ALA A 328 -19.28 13.05 1.97
CA ALA A 328 -19.80 11.69 2.13
C ALA A 328 -20.05 11.35 3.61
N GLU A 329 -19.14 11.75 4.51
CA GLU A 329 -19.32 11.60 5.96
C GLU A 329 -20.54 12.38 6.46
N TRP A 330 -20.69 13.64 6.03
CA TRP A 330 -21.84 14.47 6.33
C TRP A 330 -23.16 13.86 5.84
N GLN A 331 -23.20 13.41 4.58
CA GLN A 331 -24.37 12.77 3.97
C GLN A 331 -24.73 11.46 4.66
N ALA A 332 -23.74 10.74 5.20
CA ALA A 332 -23.98 9.53 5.95
C ALA A 332 -24.64 9.80 7.31
N LEU A 333 -24.59 11.01 7.88
CA LEU A 333 -25.17 11.28 9.20
C LEU A 333 -26.71 11.22 9.18
N PRO A 334 -27.35 10.75 10.27
CA PRO A 334 -28.78 10.90 10.50
C PRO A 334 -29.26 12.36 10.39
N ALA A 335 -30.49 12.57 9.91
CA ALA A 335 -31.03 13.91 9.68
C ALA A 335 -31.12 14.76 10.96
N ASP A 336 -31.38 14.14 12.11
CA ASP A 336 -31.40 14.80 13.42
C ASP A 336 -30.01 15.28 13.84
N GLU A 337 -28.97 14.49 13.60
CA GLU A 337 -27.57 14.89 13.84
C GLU A 337 -27.15 16.02 12.90
N GLN A 338 -27.49 15.95 11.62
CA GLN A 338 -27.22 17.04 10.68
C GLN A 338 -27.91 18.36 11.13
N ALA A 339 -29.15 18.29 11.61
CA ALA A 339 -29.86 19.46 12.13
C ALA A 339 -29.22 20.03 13.41
N LEU A 340 -28.73 19.16 14.31
CA LEU A 340 -27.96 19.56 15.48
C LEU A 340 -26.66 20.28 15.08
N LEU A 341 -25.88 19.68 14.18
CA LEU A 341 -24.60 20.24 13.75
C LEU A 341 -24.77 21.57 13.00
N ARG A 342 -25.83 21.75 12.20
CA ARG A 342 -26.17 23.06 11.59
C ARG A 342 -26.40 24.15 12.64
N ARG A 343 -27.16 23.84 13.70
CA ARG A 343 -27.41 24.78 14.81
C ARG A 343 -26.13 25.11 15.58
N LEU A 344 -25.29 24.11 15.84
CA LEU A 344 -24.00 24.30 16.49
C LEU A 344 -23.03 25.12 15.64
N ALA A 345 -23.02 24.92 14.33
CA ALA A 345 -22.19 25.72 13.42
C ALA A 345 -22.57 27.20 13.47
N ALA A 346 -23.87 27.52 13.50
CA ALA A 346 -24.33 28.90 13.64
C ALA A 346 -23.89 29.52 14.98
N ARG A 347 -24.00 28.76 16.09
CA ARG A 347 -23.53 29.21 17.42
C ARG A 347 -22.02 29.40 17.48
N PHE A 348 -21.27 28.46 16.91
CA PHE A 348 -19.81 28.53 16.84
C PHE A 348 -19.34 29.71 15.98
N ALA A 349 -19.99 29.98 14.86
CA ALA A 349 -19.69 31.14 14.01
C ALA A 349 -19.99 32.48 14.70
N ALA A 350 -20.95 32.52 15.62
CA ALA A 350 -21.29 33.71 16.41
C ALA A 350 -20.29 34.02 17.54
N LEU A 351 -19.39 33.08 17.87
CA LEU A 351 -18.37 33.31 18.90
C LEU A 351 -17.32 34.33 18.45
N PRO A 352 -16.70 35.08 19.38
CA PRO A 352 -15.51 35.87 19.11
C PRO A 352 -14.39 35.02 18.47
N PRO A 353 -13.57 35.58 17.56
CA PRO A 353 -12.54 34.82 16.86
C PRO A 353 -11.50 34.19 17.81
N ALA A 354 -11.20 34.84 18.93
CA ALA A 354 -10.31 34.31 19.97
C ALA A 354 -10.87 33.03 20.62
N GLU A 355 -12.17 33.01 20.93
CA GLU A 355 -12.83 31.83 21.50
C GLU A 355 -12.94 30.69 20.48
N GLN A 356 -13.25 31.02 19.21
CA GLN A 356 -13.23 30.02 18.15
C GLN A 356 -11.85 29.36 18.01
N GLN A 357 -10.79 30.15 18.09
CA GLN A 357 -9.42 29.66 18.00
C GLN A 357 -9.05 28.77 19.19
N ALA A 358 -9.39 29.18 20.41
CA ALA A 358 -9.17 28.37 21.61
C ALA A 358 -9.89 27.00 21.53
N LEU A 359 -11.12 26.97 21.02
CA LEU A 359 -11.84 25.70 20.81
C LEU A 359 -11.19 24.82 19.73
N ARG A 360 -10.69 25.42 18.64
CA ARG A 360 -9.95 24.67 17.60
C ARG A 360 -8.65 24.09 18.13
N GLU A 361 -7.93 24.83 18.97
CA GLU A 361 -6.69 24.36 19.59
C GLU A 361 -6.95 23.22 20.59
N ARG A 362 -8.01 23.35 21.40
CA ARG A 362 -8.47 22.24 22.26
C ARG A 362 -8.81 21.00 21.45
N TYR A 363 -9.56 21.15 20.36
CA TYR A 363 -9.88 20.03 19.46
C TYR A 363 -8.61 19.41 18.87
N ALA A 364 -7.68 20.24 18.38
CA ALA A 364 -6.41 19.77 17.82
C ALA A 364 -5.52 19.03 18.82
N SER A 365 -5.70 19.26 20.13
CA SER A 365 -4.97 18.56 21.20
C SER A 365 -5.46 17.13 21.46
N LEU A 366 -6.58 16.71 20.85
CA LEU A 366 -7.12 15.35 21.03
C LEU A 366 -6.21 14.28 20.44
N SER A 367 -6.32 13.04 20.94
CA SER A 367 -5.60 11.90 20.38
C SER A 367 -6.07 11.58 18.95
N PHE A 368 -5.23 10.91 18.16
CA PHE A 368 -5.57 10.51 16.79
C PHE A 368 -6.87 9.66 16.73
N ASP A 369 -7.04 8.74 17.67
CA ASP A 369 -8.23 7.88 17.73
C ASP A 369 -9.50 8.66 18.09
N ALA A 370 -9.40 9.65 18.97
CA ALA A 370 -10.51 10.54 19.29
C ALA A 370 -10.91 11.36 18.05
N HIS A 371 -9.95 11.94 17.32
CA HIS A 371 -10.22 12.65 16.07
C HIS A 371 -10.99 11.78 15.07
N ARG A 372 -10.54 10.52 14.88
CA ARG A 372 -11.18 9.56 13.96
C ARG A 372 -12.63 9.26 14.33
N GLY A 373 -12.93 9.18 15.63
CA GLY A 373 -14.29 8.97 16.11
C GLY A 373 -15.24 10.09 15.72
N TRP A 374 -14.80 11.35 15.81
CA TRP A 374 -15.66 12.50 15.54
C TRP A 374 -16.11 12.63 14.09
N HIS A 375 -15.42 11.98 13.13
CA HIS A 375 -15.88 11.86 11.75
C HIS A 375 -17.18 11.04 11.61
N LEU A 376 -17.52 10.23 12.62
CA LEU A 376 -18.71 9.37 12.60
C LEU A 376 -19.98 10.09 13.09
N GLY A 377 -19.86 11.33 13.57
CA GLY A 377 -20.94 12.11 14.14
C GLY A 377 -20.86 12.23 15.67
N PRO A 378 -21.71 13.07 16.29
CA PRO A 378 -21.64 13.41 17.71
C PRO A 378 -21.94 12.24 18.64
N ARG A 379 -22.90 11.37 18.29
CA ARG A 379 -23.27 10.23 19.15
C ARG A 379 -22.20 9.15 19.11
N LEU A 380 -21.90 8.62 17.92
CA LEU A 380 -20.94 7.52 17.78
C LEU A 380 -19.49 7.97 18.08
N GLY A 381 -19.14 9.22 17.79
CA GLY A 381 -17.83 9.77 18.09
C GLY A 381 -17.50 9.83 19.58
N ARG A 382 -18.51 10.07 20.43
CA ARG A 382 -18.35 10.07 21.90
C ARG A 382 -17.94 8.70 22.44
N ASP A 383 -18.57 7.63 21.95
CA ASP A 383 -18.30 6.26 22.40
C ASP A 383 -17.14 5.59 21.64
N TRP A 384 -16.71 6.17 20.52
CA TRP A 384 -15.69 5.60 19.65
C TRP A 384 -14.39 5.18 20.36
N PRO A 385 -13.80 5.97 21.29
CA PRO A 385 -12.58 5.55 21.98
C PRO A 385 -12.74 4.25 22.77
N ARG A 386 -13.96 3.92 23.22
CA ARG A 386 -14.25 2.72 24.02
C ARG A 386 -14.44 1.47 23.15
N ILE A 387 -14.97 1.64 21.94
CA ILE A 387 -15.35 0.53 21.05
C ILE A 387 -14.44 0.37 19.82
N GLY A 388 -13.69 1.40 19.45
CA GLY A 388 -12.97 1.50 18.18
C GLY A 388 -11.94 0.39 17.97
N ALA A 389 -11.36 -0.14 19.06
CA ALA A 389 -10.42 -1.26 19.02
C ALA A 389 -11.01 -2.53 18.38
N LEU A 390 -12.32 -2.80 18.56
CA LEU A 390 -13.01 -3.93 17.91
C LEU A 390 -13.12 -3.76 16.40
N PHE A 391 -13.12 -2.52 15.92
CA PHE A 391 -13.34 -2.16 14.52
C PHE A 391 -12.05 -1.69 13.85
N ALA A 392 -10.89 -2.08 14.38
CA ALA A 392 -9.62 -1.96 13.68
C ALA A 392 -9.58 -2.94 12.49
N TYR A 393 -9.13 -2.47 11.32
CA TYR A 393 -8.98 -3.26 10.09
C TYR A 393 -10.29 -3.93 9.62
N VAL A 394 -11.30 -3.12 9.31
CA VAL A 394 -12.56 -3.59 8.70
C VAL A 394 -12.34 -3.88 7.21
N GLU A 395 -12.83 -5.01 6.72
CA GLU A 395 -12.69 -5.39 5.31
C GLU A 395 -13.54 -4.50 4.38
N PRO A 396 -13.12 -4.33 3.11
CA PRO A 396 -13.92 -3.61 2.12
C PRO A 396 -15.33 -4.21 2.00
N GLY A 397 -16.37 -3.38 2.19
CA GLY A 397 -17.77 -3.79 2.14
C GLY A 397 -18.41 -4.15 3.49
N GLU A 398 -17.63 -4.37 4.56
CA GLU A 398 -18.16 -4.56 5.92
C GLU A 398 -18.46 -3.22 6.63
N ARG A 399 -17.82 -2.13 6.18
CA ARG A 399 -17.90 -0.81 6.81
C ARG A 399 -19.33 -0.27 6.89
N GLU A 400 -20.08 -0.26 5.79
CA GLU A 400 -21.43 0.29 5.72
C GLU A 400 -22.44 -0.53 6.54
N PRO A 401 -22.45 -1.88 6.49
CA PRO A 401 -23.21 -2.70 7.44
C PRO A 401 -22.87 -2.42 8.90
N LEU A 402 -21.59 -2.32 9.26
CA LEU A 402 -21.15 -2.07 10.64
C LEU A 402 -21.57 -0.68 11.13
N LEU A 403 -21.43 0.36 10.30
CA LEU A 403 -21.87 1.70 10.68
C LEU A 403 -23.39 1.78 10.86
N ARG A 404 -24.17 1.10 10.01
CA ARG A 404 -25.62 0.98 10.21
C ARG A 404 -25.95 0.26 11.51
N LEU A 405 -25.25 -0.83 11.81
CA LEU A 405 -25.40 -1.60 13.04
C LEU A 405 -25.12 -0.74 14.27
N LEU A 406 -23.98 -0.04 14.28
CA LEU A 406 -23.54 0.82 15.39
C LEU A 406 -24.47 2.01 15.61
N ARG A 407 -25.00 2.61 14.54
CA ARG A 407 -25.97 3.72 14.64
C ARG A 407 -27.33 3.28 15.19
N ALA A 408 -27.70 2.02 14.94
CA ALA A 408 -28.90 1.41 15.50
C ALA A 408 -28.64 0.74 16.85
N ALA A 409 -27.42 0.82 17.41
CA ALA A 409 -27.10 0.20 18.69
C ALA A 409 -27.69 1.02 19.84
N SER A 410 -28.23 0.34 20.84
CA SER A 410 -28.62 0.98 22.10
C SER A 410 -27.39 1.32 22.95
N ALA A 411 -27.55 2.18 23.96
CA ALA A 411 -26.48 2.50 24.90
C ALA A 411 -25.95 1.24 25.63
N GLU A 412 -26.84 0.31 26.00
CA GLU A 412 -26.46 -0.96 26.63
C GLU A 412 -25.61 -1.85 25.70
N GLU A 413 -25.95 -1.88 24.41
CA GLU A 413 -25.18 -2.64 23.41
C GLU A 413 -23.79 -2.03 23.19
N LEU A 414 -23.68 -0.69 23.14
CA LEU A 414 -22.40 0.01 23.04
C LEU A 414 -21.53 -0.21 24.29
N ASP A 415 -22.13 -0.21 25.48
CA ASP A 415 -21.43 -0.52 26.72
C ASP A 415 -20.92 -1.97 26.75
N THR A 416 -21.72 -2.91 26.23
CA THR A 416 -21.30 -4.31 26.12
C THR A 416 -20.18 -4.47 25.10
N LEU A 417 -20.27 -3.80 23.95
CA LEU A 417 -19.19 -3.75 22.95
C LEU A 417 -17.91 -3.13 23.51
N ALA A 418 -18.01 -2.10 24.35
CA ALA A 418 -16.84 -1.49 24.99
C ALA A 418 -16.13 -2.48 25.93
N ARG A 419 -16.87 -3.31 26.66
CA ARG A 419 -16.28 -4.37 27.49
C ARG A 419 -15.64 -5.45 26.63
N LEU A 420 -16.33 -5.89 25.58
CA LEU A 420 -15.78 -6.85 24.60
C LEU A 420 -14.49 -6.33 23.95
N ALA A 421 -14.40 -5.02 23.69
CA ALA A 421 -13.20 -4.39 23.13
C ALA A 421 -11.95 -4.56 24.01
N GLN A 422 -12.14 -4.59 25.33
CA GLN A 422 -11.05 -4.75 26.29
C GLN A 422 -10.60 -6.20 26.43
N ILE A 423 -11.52 -7.15 26.36
CA ILE A 423 -11.22 -8.58 26.59
C ILE A 423 -10.91 -9.37 25.32
N THR A 424 -11.33 -8.88 24.14
CA THR A 424 -11.15 -9.60 22.87
C THR A 424 -9.76 -9.34 22.28
N PRO A 425 -8.89 -10.36 22.14
CA PRO A 425 -7.56 -10.20 21.57
C PRO A 425 -7.63 -9.86 20.07
N PRO A 426 -6.62 -9.16 19.50
CA PRO A 426 -6.66 -8.66 18.13
C PRO A 426 -7.04 -9.69 17.06
N GLU A 427 -6.50 -10.91 17.15
CA GLU A 427 -6.73 -12.02 16.23
C GLU A 427 -8.18 -12.53 16.22
N ALA A 428 -8.92 -12.37 17.34
CA ALA A 428 -10.30 -12.81 17.45
C ALA A 428 -11.31 -11.75 17.00
N ARG A 429 -10.90 -10.49 16.83
CA ARG A 429 -11.81 -9.36 16.53
C ARG A 429 -12.50 -9.51 15.18
N ALA A 430 -11.80 -10.02 14.17
CA ALA A 430 -12.39 -10.24 12.84
C ALA A 430 -13.51 -11.31 12.87
N ALA A 431 -13.36 -12.36 13.70
CA ALA A 431 -14.42 -13.35 13.89
C ALA A 431 -15.61 -12.73 14.63
N LEU A 432 -15.37 -12.01 15.72
CA LEU A 432 -16.41 -11.35 16.50
C LEU A 432 -17.24 -10.37 15.64
N ARG A 433 -16.59 -9.57 14.77
CA ARG A 433 -17.29 -8.65 13.86
C ARG A 433 -18.19 -9.37 12.87
N ARG A 434 -17.72 -10.47 12.25
CA ARG A 434 -18.54 -11.24 11.31
C ARG A 434 -19.74 -11.88 11.99
N GLU A 435 -19.55 -12.41 13.20
CA GLU A 435 -20.66 -12.98 13.98
C GLU A 435 -21.67 -11.90 14.42
N LEU A 436 -21.19 -10.72 14.80
CA LEU A 436 -22.02 -9.56 15.14
C LEU A 436 -22.87 -9.13 13.94
N LEU A 437 -22.28 -9.07 12.74
CA LEU A 437 -23.00 -8.74 11.51
C LEU A 437 -24.05 -9.79 11.12
N ALA A 438 -23.87 -11.04 11.53
CA ALA A 438 -24.84 -12.12 11.29
C ALA A 438 -26.06 -12.08 12.24
N GLN A 439 -26.01 -11.28 13.32
CA GLN A 439 -27.11 -11.21 14.28
C GLN A 439 -28.25 -10.34 13.77
N LEU A 440 -29.49 -10.79 13.99
CA LEU A 440 -30.68 -9.98 13.79
C LEU A 440 -30.79 -8.91 14.90
N PRO A 441 -31.32 -7.71 14.59
CA PRO A 441 -31.43 -6.62 15.58
C PRO A 441 -32.13 -7.03 16.88
N ALA A 442 -33.18 -7.86 16.81
CA ALA A 442 -33.93 -8.31 17.98
C ALA A 442 -33.17 -9.28 18.90
N GLN A 443 -32.13 -9.97 18.39
CA GLN A 443 -31.37 -10.98 19.14
C GLN A 443 -29.99 -10.46 19.58
N ARG A 444 -29.53 -9.37 18.98
CA ARG A 444 -28.18 -8.82 19.15
C ARG A 444 -27.84 -8.54 20.62
N SER A 445 -28.73 -7.91 21.38
CA SER A 445 -28.45 -7.55 22.77
C SER A 445 -28.35 -8.78 23.70
N ALA A 446 -29.12 -9.84 23.44
CA ALA A 446 -29.00 -11.10 24.16
C ALA A 446 -27.69 -11.83 23.80
N TRP A 447 -27.36 -11.87 22.50
CA TRP A 447 -26.14 -12.47 22.00
C TRP A 447 -24.87 -11.79 22.53
N LEU A 448 -24.83 -10.45 22.54
CA LEU A 448 -23.71 -9.67 23.08
C LEU A 448 -23.46 -9.97 24.57
N ARG A 449 -24.53 -10.07 25.36
CA ARG A 449 -24.44 -10.43 26.79
C ARG A 449 -23.92 -11.86 26.99
N ALA A 450 -24.41 -12.81 26.20
CA ALA A 450 -23.92 -14.20 26.25
C ALA A 450 -22.44 -14.30 25.88
N ARG A 451 -21.98 -13.54 24.88
CA ARG A 451 -20.56 -13.50 24.50
C ARG A 451 -19.65 -12.89 25.56
N LEU A 452 -20.14 -11.96 26.36
CA LEU A 452 -19.36 -11.36 27.45
C LEU A 452 -19.14 -12.33 28.63
N GLN A 453 -19.99 -13.36 28.77
CA GLN A 453 -19.93 -14.34 29.86
C GLN A 453 -19.07 -15.56 29.55
N GLN A 454 -18.62 -15.70 28.30
CA GLN A 454 -17.70 -16.74 27.84
C GLN A 454 -16.26 -16.25 27.99
#